data_AF-A0A525D8C2-F1
#
_entry.id   AF-A0A525D8C2-F1
#
_cell.length_a   1.000
_cell.length_b   1.000
_cell.length_c   1.000
_cell.angle_alpha   90.00
_cell.angle_beta   90.00
_cell.angle_gamma   90.00
#
_symmetry.space_group_name_H-M   'P 1'
#
loop_
_entity.id
_entity.type
_entity.pdbx_description
1 polymer ?
#
loop_
_entity_poly.entity_id
_entity_poly.type
_entity_poly.pdbx_seq_one_letter_code
_entity_poly.pdbx_strand_id
1 'polypeptide(L)'
;MKISVPFLTDPAYIQFLNRHRDRIRSVYFPLSTGPVIDARARFETMDIQSLCQQLHAVDIGSKYLLLNSRFIPPDRYRDSRFLTGVMASVEFLLDQGCVSGFVFTDAYLLRAIASENRDIACALEAVPGANCMIDDAQKAFTILELIESWGFRLPSKIVLDRSLNRRMDRLAQTVQSIRSCYTGVEIELLVNEGCLWYCPYKMTHDAHIALCNTGMVKNTTQRLNRELGCIRHFLAHPEDILKSPFIRPEDMSRYDDVADSLKICGRTLGPRFLKQCIASYAAGEFSGNLLELMDATHWMAEHFYIDNPGLTDQFFDRITSCTKQCKDCTICSQTFDTVSRSIQFKLKPYGEYQ
;
A
#
# COMPACT_ATOMS: atom_id res chain seq x y z
N MET A 1 -1.67 -13.15 -11.72
CA MET A 1 -1.61 -11.67 -11.73
C MET A 1 -0.19 -11.12 -11.61
N LYS A 2 0.07 -9.90 -12.11
CA LYS A 2 1.30 -9.14 -11.85
C LYS A 2 1.18 -8.33 -10.54
N ILE A 3 2.30 -7.86 -9.99
CA ILE A 3 2.33 -7.11 -8.73
C ILE A 3 2.94 -5.72 -8.86
N SER A 4 2.43 -4.75 -8.12
CA SER A 4 3.01 -3.41 -7.99
C SER A 4 3.70 -3.26 -6.64
N VAL A 5 4.94 -2.79 -6.65
CA VAL A 5 5.85 -2.93 -5.50
C VAL A 5 6.50 -1.60 -5.12
N PRO A 6 6.85 -1.38 -3.84
CA PRO A 6 7.63 -0.21 -3.46
C PRO A 6 9.02 -0.28 -4.10
N PHE A 7 9.51 0.86 -4.56
CA PHE A 7 10.91 1.03 -4.93
C PHE A 7 11.74 1.43 -3.71
N LEU A 8 12.97 0.91 -3.64
CA LEU A 8 14.01 1.29 -2.68
C LEU A 8 15.32 1.50 -3.44
N THR A 9 16.12 2.46 -3.00
CA THR A 9 17.45 2.76 -3.53
C THR A 9 18.49 1.79 -2.95
N ASP A 10 18.31 0.49 -3.22
CA ASP A 10 19.21 -0.60 -2.81
C ASP A 10 19.64 -1.40 -4.05
N PRO A 11 20.94 -1.47 -4.40
CA PRO A 11 21.40 -2.12 -5.63
C PRO A 11 20.99 -3.60 -5.74
N ALA A 12 21.05 -4.34 -4.62
CA ALA A 12 20.67 -5.75 -4.60
C ALA A 12 19.16 -5.95 -4.76
N TYR A 13 18.34 -4.99 -4.32
CA TYR A 13 16.91 -4.97 -4.53
C TYR A 13 16.56 -4.60 -5.97
N ILE A 14 17.22 -3.60 -6.56
CA ILE A 14 17.04 -3.24 -7.98
C ILE A 14 17.34 -4.43 -8.89
N GLN A 15 18.48 -5.11 -8.67
CA GLN A 15 18.81 -6.33 -9.43
C GLN A 15 17.75 -7.43 -9.24
N PHE A 16 17.20 -7.56 -8.02
CA PHE A 16 16.12 -8.50 -7.75
C PHE A 16 14.84 -8.13 -8.49
N LEU A 17 14.46 -6.85 -8.53
CA LEU A 17 13.29 -6.37 -9.29
C LEU A 17 13.45 -6.69 -10.78
N ASN A 18 14.61 -6.40 -11.37
CA ASN A 18 14.87 -6.67 -12.78
C ASN A 18 14.78 -8.16 -13.12
N ARG A 19 15.24 -9.05 -12.22
CA ARG A 19 15.07 -10.50 -12.38
C ARG A 19 13.61 -10.96 -12.34
N HIS A 20 12.72 -10.19 -11.72
CA HIS A 20 11.28 -10.49 -11.60
C HIS A 20 10.41 -9.55 -12.45
N ARG A 21 10.98 -8.80 -13.40
CA ARG A 21 10.28 -7.76 -14.17
C ARG A 21 9.00 -8.27 -14.84
N ASP A 22 8.97 -9.51 -15.30
CA ASP A 22 7.81 -10.10 -15.97
C ASP A 22 6.62 -10.32 -15.02
N ARG A 23 6.89 -10.36 -13.70
CA ARG A 23 5.88 -10.46 -12.65
C ARG A 23 5.52 -9.10 -12.06
N ILE A 24 6.26 -8.03 -12.37
CA ILE A 24 6.03 -6.71 -11.78
C ILE A 24 5.27 -5.81 -12.78
N ARG A 25 4.13 -5.26 -12.33
CA ARG A 25 3.28 -4.36 -13.11
C ARG A 25 3.80 -2.92 -13.08
N SER A 26 4.24 -2.46 -11.91
CA SER A 26 4.75 -1.10 -11.71
C SER A 26 5.56 -1.01 -10.43
N VAL A 27 6.39 0.03 -10.34
CA VAL A 27 7.02 0.43 -9.09
C VAL A 27 6.48 1.78 -8.63
N TYR A 28 6.52 2.03 -7.32
CA TYR A 28 6.13 3.32 -6.76
C TYR A 28 7.12 3.81 -5.72
N PHE A 29 7.40 5.12 -5.73
CA PHE A 29 8.54 5.71 -5.00
C PHE A 29 8.20 7.09 -4.43
N PRO A 30 8.80 7.50 -3.29
CA PRO A 30 8.69 8.87 -2.79
C PRO A 30 9.73 9.80 -3.45
N LEU A 31 9.56 11.12 -3.30
CA LEU A 31 10.69 12.04 -3.51
C LEU A 31 11.74 11.82 -2.41
N SER A 32 13.00 11.74 -2.80
CA SER A 32 14.14 11.56 -1.91
C SER A 32 14.64 12.85 -1.28
N THR A 33 14.28 14.01 -1.83
CA THR A 33 14.56 15.35 -1.29
C THR A 33 13.32 16.24 -1.37
N GLY A 34 13.39 17.44 -0.81
CA GLY A 34 12.27 18.39 -0.80
C GLY A 34 11.19 18.03 0.22
N PRO A 35 9.93 18.46 0.02
CA PRO A 35 8.87 18.21 0.99
C PRO A 35 8.52 16.72 1.08
N VAL A 36 8.05 16.29 2.26
CA VAL A 36 7.50 14.94 2.46
C VAL A 36 6.01 14.98 2.14
N ILE A 37 5.66 14.44 0.98
CA ILE A 37 4.30 14.41 0.43
C ILE A 37 3.74 13.00 0.29
N ASP A 38 4.46 12.01 0.84
CA ASP A 38 4.04 10.61 0.92
C ASP A 38 3.68 10.19 2.36
N ALA A 39 2.89 9.12 2.51
CA ALA A 39 2.32 8.66 3.78
C ALA A 39 3.27 7.79 4.65
N ARG A 40 4.57 8.07 4.61
CA ARG A 40 5.58 7.36 5.39
C ARG A 40 6.69 8.32 5.81
N ALA A 41 7.37 8.00 6.91
CA ALA A 41 8.54 8.77 7.33
C ALA A 41 9.67 8.60 6.30
N ARG A 42 10.41 9.69 6.06
CA ARG A 42 11.63 9.67 5.25
C ARG A 42 12.83 9.40 6.16
N PHE A 43 13.57 8.33 5.89
CA PHE A 43 14.76 7.94 6.66
C PHE A 43 16.06 8.32 5.96
N GLU A 44 16.03 8.43 4.64
CA GLU A 44 17.19 8.71 3.80
C GLU A 44 16.89 9.86 2.83
N THR A 45 17.93 10.62 2.49
CA THR A 45 17.85 11.71 1.52
C THR A 45 18.86 11.48 0.40
N MET A 46 18.41 11.72 -0.83
CA MET A 46 19.23 11.58 -2.04
C MET A 46 18.84 12.69 -3.03
N ASP A 47 19.81 13.28 -3.73
CA ASP A 47 19.53 14.27 -4.77
C ASP A 47 18.71 13.67 -5.93
N ILE A 48 18.04 14.54 -6.69
CA ILE A 48 17.10 14.11 -7.72
C ILE A 48 17.80 13.40 -8.89
N GLN A 49 19.04 13.77 -9.22
CA GLN A 49 19.83 13.14 -10.27
C GLN A 49 20.19 11.70 -9.89
N SER A 50 20.67 11.49 -8.66
CA SER A 50 20.94 10.16 -8.12
C SER A 50 19.67 9.30 -8.06
N LEU A 51 18.53 9.87 -7.65
CA LEU A 51 17.25 9.14 -7.67
C LEU A 51 16.89 8.73 -9.11
N CYS A 52 17.02 9.64 -10.08
CA CYS A 52 16.77 9.37 -11.49
C CYS A 52 17.67 8.25 -12.04
N GLN A 53 18.95 8.22 -11.69
CA GLN A 53 19.87 7.14 -12.08
C GLN A 53 19.42 5.79 -11.52
N GLN A 54 19.01 5.74 -10.24
CA GLN A 54 18.53 4.50 -9.63
C GLN A 54 17.20 4.05 -10.24
N LEU A 55 16.31 4.97 -10.61
CA LEU A 55 15.06 4.64 -11.32
C LEU A 55 15.33 4.11 -12.73
N HIS A 56 16.30 4.66 -13.47
CA HIS A 56 16.75 4.12 -14.77
C HIS A 56 17.25 2.69 -14.67
N ALA A 57 17.93 2.35 -13.58
CA ALA A 57 18.42 1.00 -13.35
C ALA A 57 17.29 -0.02 -13.16
N VAL A 58 16.03 0.41 -12.94
CA VAL A 58 14.85 -0.45 -12.84
C VAL A 58 14.19 -0.62 -14.21
N ASP A 59 14.29 -1.84 -14.74
CA ASP A 59 13.73 -2.27 -16.02
C ASP A 59 12.24 -2.63 -15.89
N ILE A 60 11.46 -1.67 -15.42
CA ILE A 60 10.01 -1.76 -15.24
C ILE A 60 9.41 -0.48 -15.84
N GLY A 61 8.45 -0.64 -16.75
CA GLY A 61 7.89 0.47 -17.53
C GLY A 61 7.21 1.54 -16.69
N SER A 62 6.18 1.15 -15.93
CA SER A 62 5.38 2.12 -15.16
C SER A 62 6.03 2.42 -13.79
N LYS A 63 6.31 3.70 -13.56
CA LYS A 63 6.93 4.21 -12.32
C LYS A 63 6.08 5.35 -11.76
N TYR A 64 5.57 5.22 -10.54
CA TYR A 64 4.65 6.22 -9.97
C TYR A 64 5.24 6.93 -8.75
N LEU A 65 5.23 8.26 -8.78
CA LEU A 65 5.62 9.08 -7.65
C LEU A 65 4.50 9.12 -6.59
N LEU A 66 4.85 8.99 -5.32
CA LEU A 66 3.88 9.02 -4.22
C LEU A 66 3.55 10.46 -3.80
N LEU A 67 2.29 10.84 -4.02
CA LEU A 67 1.61 12.02 -3.47
C LEU A 67 0.50 11.60 -2.50
N ASN A 68 0.77 10.56 -1.72
CA ASN A 68 -0.25 9.81 -0.99
C ASN A 68 -0.35 10.17 0.49
N SER A 69 0.25 11.28 0.94
CA SER A 69 -0.07 11.85 2.26
C SER A 69 -1.57 12.07 2.38
N ARG A 70 -2.13 11.92 3.59
CA ARG A 70 -3.56 12.15 3.83
C ARG A 70 -3.94 13.62 3.60
N PHE A 71 -3.06 14.52 4.00
CA PHE A 71 -3.14 15.95 3.75
C PHE A 71 -1.74 16.56 3.84
N ILE A 72 -1.60 17.78 3.35
CA ILE A 72 -0.51 18.69 3.69
C ILE A 72 -1.08 19.96 4.35
N PRO A 73 -0.25 20.84 4.97
CA PRO A 73 -0.73 22.05 5.61
C PRO A 73 -1.49 22.93 4.59
N PRO A 74 -2.68 23.48 4.94
CA PRO A 74 -3.53 24.14 3.96
C PRO A 74 -2.90 25.32 3.21
N ASP A 75 -1.97 26.03 3.84
CA ASP A 75 -1.19 27.11 3.23
C ASP A 75 -0.37 26.63 2.03
N ARG A 76 0.07 25.36 2.03
CA ARG A 76 0.88 24.78 0.95
C ARG A 76 0.12 24.56 -0.34
N TYR A 77 -1.21 24.45 -0.31
CA TYR A 77 -2.02 24.35 -1.53
C TYR A 77 -2.01 25.63 -2.38
N ARG A 78 -1.56 26.76 -1.81
CA ARG A 78 -1.50 28.06 -2.49
C ARG A 78 -0.10 28.66 -2.50
N ASP A 79 0.88 27.95 -1.97
CA ASP A 79 2.27 28.38 -1.93
C ASP A 79 2.93 28.03 -3.27
N SER A 80 2.98 29.00 -4.19
CA SER A 80 3.61 28.79 -5.50
C SER A 80 5.07 28.34 -5.38
N ARG A 81 5.84 28.78 -4.38
CA ARG A 81 7.24 28.31 -4.24
C ARG A 81 7.28 26.82 -3.93
N PHE A 82 6.39 26.35 -3.05
CA PHE A 82 6.25 24.93 -2.75
C PHE A 82 5.80 24.14 -3.98
N LEU A 83 4.74 24.60 -4.66
CA LEU A 83 4.19 23.90 -5.83
C LEU A 83 5.18 23.87 -6.99
N THR A 84 5.79 25.00 -7.35
CA THR A 84 6.85 25.06 -8.38
C THR A 84 8.04 24.16 -8.00
N GLY A 85 8.44 24.10 -6.73
CA GLY A 85 9.53 23.24 -6.29
C GLY A 85 9.24 21.74 -6.45
N VAL A 86 8.01 21.32 -6.12
CA VAL A 86 7.54 19.95 -6.38
C VAL A 86 7.51 19.70 -7.89
N MET A 87 6.94 20.63 -8.67
CA MET A 87 6.79 20.47 -10.11
C MET A 87 8.12 20.45 -10.85
N ALA A 88 9.13 21.21 -10.44
CA ALA A 88 10.46 21.13 -11.03
C ALA A 88 11.10 19.74 -10.86
N SER A 89 10.86 19.09 -9.71
CA SER A 89 11.33 17.72 -9.49
C SER A 89 10.57 16.71 -10.36
N VAL A 90 9.27 16.92 -10.53
CA VAL A 90 8.41 16.07 -11.38
C VAL A 90 8.76 16.24 -12.86
N GLU A 91 8.92 17.47 -13.33
CA GLU A 91 9.32 17.83 -14.70
C GLU A 91 10.64 17.16 -15.06
N PHE A 92 11.65 17.30 -14.20
CA PHE A 92 12.93 16.63 -14.39
C PHE A 92 12.78 15.10 -14.51
N LEU A 93 12.00 14.46 -13.62
CA LEU A 93 11.79 13.01 -13.71
C LEU A 93 10.99 12.62 -14.96
N LEU A 94 10.05 13.46 -15.40
CA LEU A 94 9.22 13.22 -16.58
C LEU A 94 10.05 13.30 -17.86
N ASP A 95 10.86 14.35 -18.00
CA ASP A 95 11.78 14.56 -19.14
C ASP A 95 12.78 13.41 -19.27
N GLN A 96 13.16 12.82 -18.14
CA GLN A 96 14.06 11.67 -18.08
C GLN A 96 13.33 10.32 -18.22
N GLY A 97 12.00 10.30 -18.43
CA GLY A 97 11.23 9.05 -18.54
C GLY A 97 11.16 8.21 -17.26
N CYS A 98 11.43 8.81 -16.10
CA CYS A 98 11.48 8.16 -14.80
C CYS A 98 10.15 8.15 -14.04
N VAL A 99 9.14 8.86 -14.51
CA VAL A 99 7.82 8.93 -13.88
C VAL A 99 6.71 8.85 -14.93
N SER A 100 5.71 8.03 -14.67
CA SER A 100 4.50 7.86 -15.49
C SER A 100 3.29 8.58 -14.92
N GLY A 101 3.34 8.92 -13.63
CA GLY A 101 2.22 9.54 -12.93
C GLY A 101 2.39 9.60 -11.42
N PHE A 102 1.32 9.97 -10.74
CA PHE A 102 1.23 10.02 -9.29
C PHE A 102 0.39 8.88 -8.73
N VAL A 103 0.73 8.40 -7.53
CA VAL A 103 -0.24 7.75 -6.64
C VAL A 103 -0.65 8.77 -5.59
N PHE A 104 -1.90 9.23 -5.63
CA PHE A 104 -2.36 10.31 -4.75
C PHE A 104 -3.35 9.84 -3.69
N THR A 105 -3.58 10.68 -2.69
CA THR A 105 -4.65 10.52 -1.69
C THR A 105 -5.29 11.86 -1.36
N ASP A 106 -4.49 12.90 -1.32
CA ASP A 106 -4.93 14.28 -1.12
C ASP A 106 -5.37 14.92 -2.45
N ALA A 107 -6.68 15.04 -2.64
CA ALA A 107 -7.29 15.67 -3.81
C ALA A 107 -7.02 17.18 -3.90
N TYR A 108 -6.81 17.87 -2.78
CA TYR A 108 -6.48 19.31 -2.78
C TYR A 108 -5.08 19.52 -3.34
N LEU A 109 -4.10 18.70 -2.92
CA LEU A 109 -2.76 18.75 -3.47
C LEU A 109 -2.75 18.43 -4.97
N LEU A 110 -3.45 17.38 -5.39
CA LEU A 110 -3.53 17.03 -6.81
C LEU A 110 -4.11 18.17 -7.64
N ARG A 111 -5.18 18.82 -7.17
CA ARG A 111 -5.79 19.97 -7.84
C ARG A 111 -4.87 21.20 -7.85
N ALA A 112 -4.17 21.47 -6.76
CA ALA A 112 -3.22 22.57 -6.67
C ALA A 112 -2.08 22.42 -7.71
N ILE A 113 -1.52 21.21 -7.82
CA ILE A 113 -0.52 20.86 -8.84
C ILE A 113 -1.05 21.10 -10.25
N ALA A 114 -2.26 20.62 -10.55
CA ALA A 114 -2.86 20.79 -11.88
C ALA A 114 -3.12 22.26 -12.25
N SER A 115 -3.40 23.08 -11.24
CA SER A 115 -3.66 24.52 -11.43
C SER A 115 -2.37 25.32 -11.63
N GLU A 116 -1.27 24.89 -11.02
CA GLU A 116 0.04 25.54 -11.13
C GLU A 116 0.73 25.22 -12.47
N ASN A 117 0.69 23.95 -12.92
CA ASN A 117 1.31 23.56 -14.20
C ASN A 117 0.47 22.51 -14.93
N ARG A 118 -0.41 23.01 -15.83
CA ARG A 118 -1.36 22.18 -16.57
C ARG A 118 -0.69 21.28 -17.60
N ASP A 119 0.40 21.73 -18.22
CA ASP A 119 1.09 20.96 -19.26
C ASP A 119 1.73 19.70 -18.68
N ILE A 120 2.40 19.81 -17.53
CA ILE A 120 2.94 18.65 -16.82
C ILE A 120 1.81 17.73 -16.34
N ALA A 121 0.71 18.29 -15.82
CA ALA A 121 -0.42 17.48 -15.37
C ALA A 121 -1.00 16.63 -16.52
N CYS A 122 -1.15 17.20 -17.72
CA CYS A 122 -1.60 16.50 -18.92
C CYS A 122 -0.68 15.37 -19.39
N ALA A 123 0.59 15.38 -19.00
CA ALA A 123 1.54 14.32 -19.34
C ALA A 123 1.48 13.12 -18.37
N LEU A 124 0.86 13.27 -17.20
CA LEU A 124 0.93 12.32 -16.09
C LEU A 124 -0.40 11.61 -15.84
N GLU A 125 -0.33 10.32 -15.48
CA GLU A 125 -1.46 9.62 -14.86
C GLU A 125 -1.67 10.08 -13.41
N ALA A 126 -2.92 10.15 -12.95
CA ALA A 126 -3.23 10.32 -11.53
C ALA A 126 -3.93 9.07 -10.99
N VAL A 127 -3.16 8.18 -10.36
CA VAL A 127 -3.66 6.93 -9.78
C VAL A 127 -4.18 7.17 -8.36
N PRO A 128 -5.46 6.93 -8.07
CA PRO A 128 -5.94 6.97 -6.69
C PRO A 128 -5.30 5.84 -5.89
N GLY A 129 -4.62 6.19 -4.79
CA GLY A 129 -4.01 5.22 -3.90
C GLY A 129 -5.05 4.48 -3.04
N ALA A 130 -4.64 3.37 -2.41
CA ALA A 130 -5.50 2.59 -1.51
C ALA A 130 -6.12 3.43 -0.36
N ASN A 131 -5.52 4.56 -0.01
CA ASN A 131 -6.00 5.45 1.03
C ASN A 131 -7.08 6.44 0.57
N CYS A 132 -7.41 6.49 -0.74
CA CYS A 132 -8.64 7.09 -1.26
C CYS A 132 -9.88 6.29 -0.85
N MET A 133 -9.72 5.04 -0.37
CA MET A 133 -10.79 4.18 0.14
C MET A 133 -11.95 4.01 -0.84
N ILE A 134 -11.63 3.64 -2.08
CA ILE A 134 -12.60 3.33 -3.13
C ILE A 134 -13.20 1.94 -2.85
N ASP A 135 -14.26 1.91 -2.07
CA ASP A 135 -15.03 0.71 -1.69
C ASP A 135 -16.36 0.58 -2.47
N ASP A 136 -16.65 1.53 -3.37
CA ASP A 136 -17.87 1.60 -4.16
C ASP A 136 -17.57 2.22 -5.54
N ALA A 137 -18.30 1.78 -6.56
CA ALA A 137 -18.11 2.26 -7.93
C ALA A 137 -18.38 3.76 -8.09
N GLN A 138 -19.32 4.32 -7.34
CA GLN A 138 -19.61 5.76 -7.38
C GLN A 138 -18.42 6.60 -6.92
N LYS A 139 -17.68 6.13 -5.89
CA LYS A 139 -16.43 6.78 -5.49
C LYS A 139 -15.39 6.76 -6.61
N ALA A 140 -15.27 5.65 -7.33
CA ALA A 140 -14.37 5.54 -8.47
C ALA A 140 -14.77 6.54 -9.57
N PHE A 141 -16.06 6.60 -9.93
CA PHE A 141 -16.57 7.51 -10.95
C PHE A 141 -16.29 8.97 -10.63
N THR A 142 -16.63 9.41 -9.42
CA THR A 142 -16.34 10.79 -8.98
C THR A 142 -14.85 11.11 -9.05
N ILE A 143 -13.99 10.20 -8.61
CA ILE A 143 -12.54 10.44 -8.63
C ILE A 143 -12.01 10.52 -10.06
N LEU A 144 -12.44 9.62 -10.96
CA LEU A 144 -12.01 9.58 -12.35
C LEU A 144 -12.49 10.82 -13.13
N GLU A 145 -13.74 11.26 -12.91
CA GLU A 145 -14.27 12.51 -13.46
C GLU A 145 -13.44 13.73 -13.00
N LEU A 146 -13.07 13.78 -11.71
CA LEU A 146 -12.23 14.85 -11.18
C LEU A 146 -10.84 14.86 -11.82
N ILE A 147 -10.19 13.70 -11.92
CA ILE A 147 -8.88 13.53 -12.58
C ILE A 147 -8.92 14.10 -14.00
N GLU A 148 -9.92 13.70 -14.79
CA GLU A 148 -10.09 14.17 -16.17
C GLU A 148 -10.36 15.67 -16.22
N SER A 149 -11.26 16.19 -15.36
CA SER A 149 -11.57 17.62 -15.29
C SER A 149 -10.36 18.51 -14.92
N TRP A 150 -9.36 17.92 -14.25
CA TRP A 150 -8.14 18.60 -13.86
C TRP A 150 -7.04 18.47 -14.92
N GLY A 151 -7.30 17.76 -16.00
CA GLY A 151 -6.42 17.64 -17.17
C GLY A 151 -5.42 16.49 -17.07
N PHE A 152 -5.41 15.71 -15.99
CA PHE A 152 -4.55 14.53 -15.91
C PHE A 152 -5.00 13.45 -16.89
N ARG A 153 -4.06 12.58 -17.28
CA ARG A 153 -4.41 11.34 -17.95
C ARG A 153 -5.18 10.46 -16.97
N LEU A 154 -6.27 9.86 -17.44
CA LEU A 154 -6.95 8.81 -16.70
C LEU A 154 -5.94 7.70 -16.36
N PRO A 155 -5.98 7.17 -15.14
CA PRO A 155 -5.00 6.20 -14.70
C PRO A 155 -5.19 4.87 -15.41
N SER A 156 -4.08 4.20 -15.76
CA SER A 156 -4.13 2.86 -16.34
C SER A 156 -4.66 1.81 -15.35
N LYS A 157 -4.67 2.14 -14.06
CA LYS A 157 -5.17 1.27 -12.98
C LYS A 157 -5.74 2.07 -11.82
N ILE A 158 -6.63 1.47 -11.05
CA ILE A 158 -7.09 2.00 -9.76
C ILE A 158 -6.90 0.98 -8.65
N VAL A 159 -6.65 1.47 -7.43
CA VAL A 159 -6.54 0.60 -6.25
C VAL A 159 -7.84 0.66 -5.46
N LEU A 160 -8.56 -0.47 -5.40
CA LEU A 160 -9.76 -0.56 -4.59
C LEU A 160 -9.42 -0.68 -3.09
N ASP A 161 -10.36 -0.26 -2.23
CA ASP A 161 -10.17 -0.38 -0.79
C ASP A 161 -10.14 -1.85 -0.38
N ARG A 162 -9.15 -2.18 0.44
CA ARG A 162 -8.96 -3.50 1.04
C ARG A 162 -10.22 -4.05 1.73
N SER A 163 -11.15 -3.22 2.21
CA SER A 163 -12.41 -3.72 2.76
C SER A 163 -13.23 -4.55 1.77
N LEU A 164 -12.99 -4.44 0.47
CA LEU A 164 -13.63 -5.31 -0.52
C LEU A 164 -13.00 -6.71 -0.59
N ASN A 165 -11.75 -6.89 -0.16
CA ASN A 165 -11.02 -8.16 -0.30
C ASN A 165 -11.71 -9.35 0.39
N ARG A 166 -12.52 -9.12 1.43
CA ARG A 166 -13.28 -10.19 2.13
C ARG A 166 -14.77 -10.22 1.77
N ARG A 167 -15.19 -9.47 0.75
CA ARG A 167 -16.59 -9.29 0.34
C ARG A 167 -16.73 -9.55 -1.16
N MET A 168 -16.57 -10.80 -1.57
CA MET A 168 -16.47 -11.19 -2.98
C MET A 168 -17.63 -10.66 -3.84
N ASP A 169 -18.87 -10.77 -3.38
CA ASP A 169 -20.03 -10.26 -4.12
C ASP A 169 -19.98 -8.73 -4.33
N ARG A 170 -19.57 -7.99 -3.28
CA ARG A 170 -19.45 -6.53 -3.36
C ARG A 170 -18.28 -6.12 -4.23
N LEU A 171 -17.16 -6.83 -4.12
CA LEU A 171 -16.00 -6.62 -4.97
C LEU A 171 -16.36 -6.84 -6.45
N ALA A 172 -16.99 -7.97 -6.77
CA ALA A 172 -17.44 -8.29 -8.12
C ALA A 172 -18.42 -7.23 -8.67
N GLN A 173 -19.41 -6.82 -7.87
CA GLN A 173 -20.37 -5.78 -8.26
C GLN A 173 -19.69 -4.43 -8.53
N THR A 174 -18.76 -4.01 -7.65
CA THR A 174 -18.00 -2.77 -7.82
C THR A 174 -17.14 -2.83 -9.08
N VAL A 175 -16.42 -3.93 -9.29
CA VAL A 175 -15.56 -4.13 -10.47
C VAL A 175 -16.36 -4.14 -11.76
N GLN A 176 -17.48 -4.87 -11.79
CA GLN A 176 -18.37 -4.91 -12.96
C GLN A 176 -18.89 -3.52 -13.32
N SER A 177 -19.32 -2.75 -12.32
CA SER A 177 -19.81 -1.39 -12.51
C SER A 177 -18.71 -0.48 -13.06
N ILE A 178 -17.49 -0.56 -12.51
CA ILE A 178 -16.35 0.23 -12.98
C ILE A 178 -15.98 -0.12 -14.43
N ARG A 179 -15.80 -1.42 -14.73
CA ARG A 179 -15.45 -1.90 -16.07
C ARG A 179 -16.51 -1.57 -17.12
N SER A 180 -17.77 -1.42 -16.74
CA SER A 180 -18.85 -1.03 -17.66
C SER A 180 -18.74 0.43 -18.14
N CYS A 181 -18.11 1.31 -17.36
CA CYS A 181 -17.92 2.72 -17.68
C CYS A 181 -16.48 3.04 -18.13
N TYR A 182 -15.50 2.30 -17.62
CA TYR A 182 -14.06 2.55 -17.82
C TYR A 182 -13.34 1.26 -18.25
N THR A 183 -13.48 0.90 -19.53
CA THR A 183 -12.96 -0.37 -20.09
C THR A 183 -11.44 -0.47 -20.15
N GLY A 184 -10.72 0.65 -20.06
CA GLY A 184 -9.26 0.72 -20.11
C GLY A 184 -8.55 0.77 -18.75
N VAL A 185 -9.30 0.69 -17.64
CA VAL A 185 -8.75 0.82 -16.29
C VAL A 185 -8.63 -0.56 -15.64
N GLU A 186 -7.40 -0.94 -15.30
CA GLU A 186 -7.10 -2.16 -14.55
C GLU A 186 -7.50 -2.02 -13.07
N ILE A 187 -7.96 -3.12 -12.47
CA ILE A 187 -8.28 -3.19 -11.04
C ILE A 187 -7.08 -3.77 -10.27
N GLU A 188 -6.60 -3.01 -9.29
CA GLU A 188 -5.52 -3.42 -8.39
C GLU A 188 -6.01 -3.59 -6.94
N LEU A 189 -5.62 -4.68 -6.27
CA LEU A 189 -5.95 -4.94 -4.86
C LEU A 189 -4.73 -4.86 -3.95
N LEU A 190 -4.84 -4.16 -2.81
CA LEU A 190 -3.80 -4.13 -1.78
C LEU A 190 -3.83 -5.44 -0.96
N VAL A 191 -2.71 -6.16 -0.89
CA VAL A 191 -2.73 -7.56 -0.43
C VAL A 191 -2.17 -7.82 0.96
N ASN A 192 -1.23 -7.02 1.45
CA ASN A 192 -0.44 -7.39 2.63
C ASN A 192 -0.37 -6.31 3.72
N GLU A 193 -1.35 -5.41 3.79
CA GLU A 193 -1.29 -4.32 4.79
C GLU A 193 -1.44 -4.84 6.23
N GLY A 194 -2.28 -5.84 6.49
CA GLY A 194 -2.43 -6.43 7.84
C GLY A 194 -3.21 -5.58 8.84
N CYS A 195 -3.98 -4.59 8.41
CA CYS A 195 -4.80 -3.75 9.30
C CYS A 195 -6.02 -4.49 9.87
N LEU A 196 -6.59 -3.98 10.97
CA LEU A 196 -7.89 -4.45 11.48
C LEU A 196 -8.96 -4.39 10.38
N TRP A 197 -9.89 -5.35 10.40
CA TRP A 197 -11.08 -5.30 9.56
C TRP A 197 -11.89 -4.04 9.85
N TYR A 198 -12.21 -3.24 8.81
CA TYR A 198 -12.78 -1.89 8.95
C TYR A 198 -12.11 -1.06 10.08
N CYS A 199 -10.78 -1.02 10.07
CA CYS A 199 -9.98 -0.38 11.12
C CYS A 199 -10.50 1.02 11.47
N PRO A 200 -11.05 1.23 12.68
CA PRO A 200 -11.63 2.53 13.07
C PRO A 200 -10.55 3.61 13.22
N TYR A 201 -9.29 3.20 13.39
CA TYR A 201 -8.16 4.10 13.53
C TYR A 201 -7.60 4.58 12.19
N LYS A 202 -7.98 3.99 11.05
CA LYS A 202 -7.23 4.17 9.79
C LYS A 202 -7.10 5.62 9.35
N MET A 203 -8.22 6.36 9.30
CA MET A 203 -8.22 7.75 8.84
C MET A 203 -7.39 8.64 9.77
N THR A 204 -7.61 8.54 11.09
CA THR A 204 -6.89 9.31 12.09
C THR A 204 -5.41 8.92 12.16
N HIS A 205 -5.08 7.64 11.98
CA HIS A 205 -3.71 7.15 11.92
C HIS A 205 -2.95 7.74 10.71
N ASP A 206 -3.56 7.71 9.51
CA ASP A 206 -2.98 8.34 8.34
C ASP A 206 -2.80 9.86 8.53
N ALA A 207 -3.77 10.51 9.18
CA ALA A 207 -3.71 11.94 9.52
C ALA A 207 -2.57 12.25 10.50
N HIS A 208 -2.36 11.41 11.52
CA HIS A 208 -1.23 11.55 12.44
C HIS A 208 0.11 11.39 11.72
N ILE A 209 0.23 10.42 10.82
CA ILE A 209 1.45 10.25 10.01
C ILE A 209 1.68 11.51 9.17
N ALA A 210 0.65 12.03 8.48
CA ALA A 210 0.75 13.26 7.71
C ALA A 210 1.24 14.43 8.58
N LEU A 211 0.62 14.65 9.75
CA LEU A 211 1.00 15.72 10.67
C LEU A 211 2.44 15.60 11.21
N CYS A 212 2.92 14.37 11.40
CA CYS A 212 4.32 14.13 11.79
C CYS A 212 5.27 14.45 10.63
N ASN A 213 4.90 14.04 9.42
CA ASN A 213 5.70 14.26 8.20
C ASN A 213 5.83 15.75 7.83
N THR A 214 4.88 16.59 8.23
CA THR A 214 4.97 18.05 8.06
C THR A 214 5.88 18.72 9.08
N GLY A 215 6.39 17.99 10.08
CA GLY A 215 7.19 18.53 11.17
C GLY A 215 6.39 19.34 12.19
N MET A 216 5.05 19.37 12.08
CA MET A 216 4.19 20.11 13.01
C MET A 216 4.12 19.44 14.39
N VAL A 217 4.29 18.12 14.45
CA VAL A 217 4.36 17.36 15.71
C VAL A 217 5.46 16.31 15.65
N LYS A 218 5.98 15.92 16.83
CA LYS A 218 6.92 14.80 16.92
C LYS A 218 6.23 13.49 16.54
N ASN A 219 6.93 12.64 15.80
CA ASN A 219 6.43 11.31 15.48
C ASN A 219 6.30 10.45 16.75
N THR A 220 5.06 10.23 17.18
CA THR A 220 4.67 9.37 18.30
C THR A 220 3.61 8.35 17.90
N THR A 221 3.41 8.16 16.58
CA THR A 221 2.36 7.31 15.99
C THR A 221 2.40 5.89 16.52
N GLN A 222 3.59 5.27 16.60
CA GLN A 222 3.76 3.93 17.15
C GLN A 222 3.33 3.83 18.62
N ARG A 223 3.72 4.81 19.45
CA ARG A 223 3.35 4.86 20.87
C ARG A 223 1.84 5.00 21.03
N LEU A 224 1.22 5.92 20.29
CA LEU A 224 -0.24 6.11 20.29
C LEU A 224 -0.97 4.83 19.87
N ASN A 225 -0.50 4.16 18.82
CA ASN A 225 -1.09 2.89 18.37
C ASN A 225 -0.97 1.79 19.45
N ARG A 226 0.14 1.76 20.20
CA ARG A 226 0.37 0.81 21.30
C ARG A 226 -0.47 1.11 22.54
N GLU A 227 -0.68 2.37 22.87
CA GLU A 227 -1.39 2.78 24.09
C GLU A 227 -2.92 2.86 23.89
N LEU A 228 -3.36 3.29 22.71
CA LEU A 228 -4.76 3.64 22.42
C LEU A 228 -5.33 3.02 21.13
N GLY A 229 -4.48 2.47 20.26
CA GLY A 229 -4.86 2.09 18.89
C GLY A 229 -4.81 0.59 18.60
N CYS A 230 -4.61 0.28 17.32
CA CYS A 230 -4.69 -1.09 16.80
C CYS A 230 -3.62 -2.05 17.37
N ILE A 231 -2.44 -1.58 17.77
CA ILE A 231 -1.42 -2.43 18.38
C ILE A 231 -1.92 -2.94 19.73
N ARG A 232 -2.53 -2.07 20.55
CA ARG A 232 -3.16 -2.48 21.82
C ARG A 232 -4.22 -3.55 21.59
N HIS A 233 -5.05 -3.36 20.55
CA HIS A 233 -6.09 -4.31 20.18
C HIS A 233 -5.50 -5.67 19.82
N PHE A 234 -4.52 -5.74 18.91
CA PHE A 234 -3.90 -7.01 18.52
C PHE A 234 -3.13 -7.71 19.64
N LEU A 235 -2.59 -6.96 20.60
CA LEU A 235 -1.98 -7.55 21.80
C LEU A 235 -3.01 -8.24 22.71
N ALA A 236 -4.25 -7.72 22.74
CA ALA A 236 -5.34 -8.30 23.53
C ALA A 236 -6.12 -9.39 22.76
N HIS A 237 -6.22 -9.25 21.43
CA HIS A 237 -7.01 -10.08 20.52
C HIS A 237 -6.19 -10.41 19.27
N PRO A 238 -5.12 -11.22 19.37
CA PRO A 238 -4.24 -11.53 18.25
C PRO A 238 -4.97 -12.28 17.13
N GLU A 239 -6.01 -13.05 17.45
CA GLU A 239 -6.86 -13.78 16.50
C GLU A 239 -7.56 -12.87 15.48
N ASP A 240 -7.72 -11.59 15.80
CA ASP A 240 -8.33 -10.61 14.91
C ASP A 240 -7.50 -10.34 13.67
N ILE A 241 -6.22 -10.75 13.64
CA ILE A 241 -5.43 -10.69 12.40
C ILE A 241 -6.06 -11.55 11.31
N LEU A 242 -6.73 -12.66 11.64
CA LEU A 242 -7.39 -13.53 10.66
C LEU A 242 -8.62 -12.85 10.04
N LYS A 243 -9.15 -11.79 10.66
CA LYS A 243 -10.21 -10.94 10.09
C LYS A 243 -9.65 -9.93 9.08
N SER A 244 -8.35 -9.63 9.15
CA SER A 244 -7.69 -8.64 8.33
C SER A 244 -7.91 -8.92 6.83
N PRO A 245 -8.14 -7.87 6.01
CA PRO A 245 -8.42 -8.04 4.60
C PRO A 245 -7.17 -8.28 3.74
N PHE A 246 -6.16 -8.99 4.25
CA PHE A 246 -5.06 -9.43 3.40
C PHE A 246 -5.54 -10.47 2.37
N ILE A 247 -4.77 -10.60 1.29
CA ILE A 247 -4.91 -11.68 0.30
C ILE A 247 -3.60 -12.45 0.34
N ARG A 248 -3.63 -13.74 0.65
CA ARG A 248 -2.41 -14.55 0.69
C ARG A 248 -1.93 -14.88 -0.72
N PRO A 249 -0.64 -15.21 -0.91
CA PRO A 249 -0.15 -15.74 -2.18
C PRO A 249 -1.01 -16.91 -2.71
N GLU A 250 -1.43 -17.83 -1.84
CA GLU A 250 -2.23 -19.01 -2.20
C GLU A 250 -3.64 -18.64 -2.68
N ASP A 251 -4.20 -17.55 -2.13
CA ASP A 251 -5.56 -17.12 -2.43
C ASP A 251 -5.64 -16.25 -3.70
N MET A 252 -4.51 -15.93 -4.35
CA MET A 252 -4.46 -14.98 -5.46
C MET A 252 -5.40 -15.36 -6.61
N SER A 253 -5.39 -16.62 -7.04
CA SER A 253 -6.19 -17.09 -8.17
C SER A 253 -7.70 -16.92 -7.95
N ARG A 254 -8.14 -16.83 -6.69
CA ARG A 254 -9.54 -16.59 -6.32
C ARG A 254 -10.02 -15.18 -6.69
N TYR A 255 -9.11 -14.30 -7.11
CA TYR A 255 -9.40 -12.92 -7.52
C TYR A 255 -9.15 -12.67 -9.01
N ASP A 256 -8.72 -13.66 -9.80
CA ASP A 256 -8.35 -13.45 -11.21
C ASP A 256 -9.49 -12.86 -12.07
N ASP A 257 -10.76 -13.13 -11.73
CA ASP A 257 -11.92 -12.56 -12.44
C ASP A 257 -12.18 -11.07 -12.10
N VAL A 258 -11.74 -10.62 -10.93
CA VAL A 258 -12.08 -9.31 -10.36
C VAL A 258 -10.88 -8.37 -10.19
N ALA A 259 -9.66 -8.86 -10.38
CA ALA A 259 -8.43 -8.09 -10.25
C ALA A 259 -7.44 -8.41 -11.36
N ASP A 260 -6.78 -7.38 -11.88
CA ASP A 260 -5.79 -7.46 -12.95
C ASP A 260 -4.35 -7.48 -12.38
N SER A 261 -4.15 -6.79 -11.24
CA SER A 261 -2.89 -6.77 -10.51
C SER A 261 -3.07 -6.69 -8.99
N LEU A 262 -1.99 -6.93 -8.27
CA LEU A 262 -1.95 -6.83 -6.81
C LEU A 262 -0.94 -5.76 -6.39
N LYS A 263 -1.16 -5.10 -5.27
CA LYS A 263 -0.24 -4.11 -4.69
C LYS A 263 0.34 -4.62 -3.38
N ILE A 264 1.66 -4.71 -3.31
CA ILE A 264 2.41 -5.00 -2.08
C ILE A 264 2.79 -3.69 -1.40
N CYS A 265 2.66 -3.58 -0.08
CA CYS A 265 3.17 -2.49 0.76
C CYS A 265 4.27 -2.99 1.72
N GLY A 266 4.71 -2.15 2.68
CA GLY A 266 5.84 -2.47 3.57
C GLY A 266 7.18 -1.84 3.23
N ARG A 267 7.19 -0.69 2.52
CA ARG A 267 8.41 0.03 2.14
C ARG A 267 9.37 0.25 3.34
N THR A 268 8.83 0.53 4.52
CA THR A 268 9.60 0.82 5.74
C THR A 268 10.20 -0.41 6.41
N LEU A 269 9.85 -1.63 5.98
CA LEU A 269 10.43 -2.89 6.47
C LEU A 269 11.68 -3.31 5.69
N GLY A 270 12.05 -2.54 4.66
CA GLY A 270 13.32 -2.68 3.95
C GLY A 270 13.34 -3.79 2.88
N PRO A 271 14.49 -3.93 2.20
CA PRO A 271 14.60 -4.75 0.99
C PRO A 271 14.44 -6.25 1.26
N ARG A 272 14.83 -6.75 2.46
CA ARG A 272 14.65 -8.16 2.82
C ARG A 272 13.18 -8.56 2.84
N PHE A 273 12.35 -7.78 3.55
CA PHE A 273 10.91 -7.99 3.63
C PHE A 273 10.27 -7.93 2.24
N LEU A 274 10.58 -6.91 1.44
CA LEU A 274 10.02 -6.76 0.11
C LEU A 274 10.40 -7.90 -0.84
N LYS A 275 11.66 -8.37 -0.80
CA LYS A 275 12.10 -9.54 -1.57
C LYS A 275 11.30 -10.79 -1.21
N GLN A 276 11.08 -11.03 0.08
CA GLN A 276 10.28 -12.17 0.57
C GLN A 276 8.83 -12.08 0.07
N CYS A 277 8.16 -10.93 0.25
CA CYS A 277 6.81 -10.73 -0.24
C CYS A 277 6.75 -10.93 -1.77
N ILE A 278 7.61 -10.26 -2.53
CA ILE A 278 7.63 -10.36 -4.00
C ILE A 278 7.83 -11.80 -4.47
N ALA A 279 8.80 -12.53 -3.89
CA ALA A 279 9.04 -13.92 -4.25
C ALA A 279 7.82 -14.81 -3.95
N SER A 280 7.18 -14.60 -2.80
CA SER A 280 5.99 -15.36 -2.38
C SER A 280 4.82 -15.13 -3.32
N TYR A 281 4.46 -13.87 -3.61
CA TYR A 281 3.37 -13.55 -4.54
C TYR A 281 3.72 -13.92 -6.00
N ALA A 282 5.01 -13.92 -6.38
CA ALA A 282 5.43 -14.40 -7.70
C ALA A 282 5.30 -15.92 -7.84
N ALA A 283 5.53 -16.67 -6.76
CA ALA A 283 5.37 -18.12 -6.69
C ALA A 283 3.90 -18.55 -6.52
N GLY A 284 3.05 -17.69 -5.94
CA GLY A 284 1.67 -18.03 -5.58
C GLY A 284 1.56 -18.87 -4.32
N GLU A 285 2.63 -18.94 -3.52
CA GLU A 285 2.69 -19.72 -2.29
C GLU A 285 3.70 -19.13 -1.30
N PHE A 286 3.49 -19.40 -0.02
CA PHE A 286 4.41 -19.05 1.06
C PHE A 286 4.33 -20.08 2.20
N SER A 287 5.43 -20.81 2.41
CA SER A 287 5.57 -21.71 3.56
C SER A 287 6.32 -21.00 4.68
N GLY A 288 5.60 -20.51 5.68
CA GLY A 288 6.19 -19.85 6.85
C GLY A 288 5.16 -19.16 7.74
N ASN A 289 5.66 -18.22 8.57
CA ASN A 289 4.82 -17.42 9.43
C ASN A 289 4.08 -16.34 8.62
N LEU A 290 2.74 -16.41 8.54
CA LEU A 290 1.91 -15.44 7.80
C LEU A 290 2.27 -13.97 8.12
N LEU A 291 2.62 -13.69 9.37
CA LEU A 291 2.94 -12.33 9.85
C LEU A 291 4.21 -11.76 9.21
N GLU A 292 5.09 -12.60 8.66
CA GLU A 292 6.27 -12.17 7.91
C GLU A 292 5.92 -11.55 6.54
N LEU A 293 4.69 -11.74 6.05
CA LEU A 293 4.21 -11.08 4.84
C LEU A 293 3.49 -9.76 5.12
N MET A 294 3.09 -9.49 6.36
CA MET A 294 2.22 -8.34 6.70
C MET A 294 3.03 -7.07 6.97
N ASP A 295 2.61 -5.92 6.42
CA ASP A 295 3.24 -4.61 6.65
C ASP A 295 2.95 -4.06 8.05
N ALA A 296 1.69 -3.68 8.32
CA ALA A 296 1.33 -2.96 9.55
C ALA A 296 1.41 -3.82 10.82
N THR A 297 1.39 -5.14 10.66
CA THR A 297 1.42 -6.12 11.76
C THR A 297 2.65 -7.01 11.74
N HIS A 298 3.71 -6.63 10.99
CA HIS A 298 4.96 -7.40 10.97
C HIS A 298 5.53 -7.66 12.37
N TRP A 299 5.44 -6.68 13.27
CA TRP A 299 5.88 -6.78 14.67
C TRP A 299 5.23 -7.94 15.43
N MET A 300 4.03 -8.39 15.04
CA MET A 300 3.40 -9.55 15.66
C MET A 300 4.19 -10.84 15.41
N ALA A 301 5.02 -10.89 14.36
CA ALA A 301 5.88 -12.04 14.06
C ALA A 301 6.95 -12.28 15.14
N GLU A 302 7.20 -11.31 16.03
CA GLU A 302 8.06 -11.47 17.21
C GLU A 302 7.34 -12.17 18.37
N HIS A 303 6.00 -12.19 18.35
CA HIS A 303 5.15 -12.71 19.42
C HIS A 303 4.43 -13.99 19.04
N PHE A 304 4.09 -14.14 17.76
CA PHE A 304 3.28 -15.25 17.25
C PHE A 304 3.87 -15.80 15.96
N TYR A 305 3.78 -17.12 15.82
CA TYR A 305 3.95 -17.82 14.57
C TYR A 305 2.57 -18.30 14.13
N ILE A 306 2.07 -17.83 12.98
CA ILE A 306 0.83 -18.31 12.36
C ILE A 306 1.22 -19.13 11.14
N ASP A 307 0.94 -20.42 11.17
CA ASP A 307 1.27 -21.36 10.10
C ASP A 307 0.46 -21.06 8.83
N ASN A 308 1.10 -20.45 7.83
CA ASN A 308 0.42 -20.07 6.60
C ASN A 308 -0.13 -21.28 5.82
N PRO A 309 0.63 -22.39 5.65
CA PRO A 309 0.10 -23.61 5.02
C PRO A 309 -1.08 -24.25 5.78
N GLY A 310 -1.11 -24.13 7.13
CA GLY A 310 -2.21 -24.61 7.96
C GLY A 310 -3.54 -23.89 7.72
N LEU A 311 -3.51 -22.68 7.14
CA LEU A 311 -4.70 -21.98 6.65
C LEU A 311 -5.13 -22.56 5.29
N THR A 312 -5.85 -23.67 5.30
CA THR A 312 -6.33 -24.35 4.08
C THR A 312 -7.36 -23.51 3.30
N ASP A 313 -7.76 -23.95 2.11
CA ASP A 313 -8.79 -23.27 1.28
C ASP A 313 -10.11 -23.02 2.02
N GLN A 314 -10.44 -23.87 3.00
CA GLN A 314 -11.62 -23.68 3.85
C GLN A 314 -11.56 -22.38 4.65
N PHE A 315 -10.36 -21.88 4.97
CA PHE A 315 -10.19 -20.58 5.61
C PHE A 315 -10.71 -19.47 4.70
N PHE A 316 -10.30 -19.45 3.43
CA PHE A 316 -10.72 -18.46 2.45
C PHE A 316 -12.25 -18.49 2.26
N ASP A 317 -12.82 -19.67 2.02
CA ASP A 317 -14.25 -19.82 1.78
C ASP A 317 -15.05 -19.36 3.01
N ARG A 318 -14.58 -19.68 4.22
CA ARG A 318 -15.22 -19.27 5.47
C ARG A 318 -15.14 -17.77 5.71
N ILE A 319 -13.98 -17.15 5.54
CA ILE A 319 -13.82 -15.71 5.82
C ILE A 319 -14.44 -14.82 4.74
N THR A 320 -14.70 -15.32 3.54
CA THR A 320 -15.38 -14.56 2.48
C THR A 320 -16.90 -14.75 2.50
N SER A 321 -17.42 -15.85 3.05
CA SER A 321 -18.86 -16.10 3.22
C SER A 321 -19.42 -15.68 4.59
N CYS A 322 -18.57 -15.49 5.61
CA CYS A 322 -19.01 -15.10 6.95
C CYS A 322 -19.65 -13.70 6.97
N THR A 323 -20.74 -13.56 7.74
CA THR A 323 -21.49 -12.30 7.94
C THR A 323 -20.71 -11.19 8.66
N LYS A 324 -19.56 -11.53 9.27
CA LYS A 324 -18.75 -10.65 10.13
C LYS A 324 -19.47 -10.13 11.39
N GLN A 325 -20.63 -10.70 11.74
CA GLN A 325 -21.29 -10.45 13.02
C GLN A 325 -20.60 -11.29 14.12
N CYS A 326 -19.57 -10.71 14.74
CA CYS A 326 -18.62 -11.48 15.55
C CYS A 326 -18.97 -11.59 17.05
N LYS A 327 -20.07 -10.99 17.53
CA LYS A 327 -20.35 -10.83 18.97
C LYS A 327 -20.25 -12.14 19.77
N ASP A 328 -20.85 -13.21 19.26
CA ASP A 328 -20.86 -14.54 19.89
C ASP A 328 -20.17 -15.59 18.99
N CYS A 329 -19.27 -15.15 18.10
CA CYS A 329 -18.60 -16.00 17.12
C CYS A 329 -17.18 -16.36 17.57
N THR A 330 -16.84 -17.65 17.56
CA THR A 330 -15.53 -18.18 17.99
C THR A 330 -14.66 -18.71 16.84
N ILE A 331 -15.09 -18.52 15.59
CA ILE A 331 -14.41 -19.10 14.42
C ILE A 331 -12.94 -18.64 14.33
N CYS A 332 -12.68 -17.34 14.48
CA CYS A 332 -11.33 -16.79 14.33
C CYS A 332 -10.43 -17.22 15.50
N SER A 333 -10.93 -17.22 16.74
CA SER A 333 -10.14 -17.69 17.89
C SER A 333 -9.81 -19.17 17.78
N GLN A 334 -10.78 -20.03 17.46
CA GLN A 334 -10.54 -21.47 17.26
C GLN A 334 -9.56 -21.75 16.11
N THR A 335 -9.69 -21.00 15.00
CA THR A 335 -8.75 -21.12 13.87
C THR A 335 -7.36 -20.70 14.32
N PHE A 336 -7.24 -19.56 15.00
CA PHE A 336 -5.97 -19.04 15.51
C PHE A 336 -5.31 -20.02 16.49
N ASP A 337 -6.04 -20.59 17.43
CA ASP A 337 -5.53 -21.60 18.38
C ASP A 337 -5.00 -22.85 17.67
N THR A 338 -5.56 -23.20 16.51
CA THR A 338 -5.16 -24.37 15.73
C THR A 338 -3.91 -24.10 14.90
N VAL A 339 -3.82 -22.93 14.26
CA VAL A 339 -2.74 -22.63 13.30
C VAL A 339 -1.63 -21.77 13.89
N SER A 340 -1.71 -21.36 15.16
CA SER A 340 -0.73 -20.46 15.75
C SER A 340 -0.05 -21.03 16.99
N ARG A 341 1.15 -20.49 17.26
CA ARG A 341 1.86 -20.71 18.52
C ARG A 341 2.54 -19.42 18.96
N SER A 342 2.57 -19.19 20.26
CA SER A 342 3.34 -18.08 20.83
C SER A 342 4.84 -18.33 20.65
N ILE A 343 5.57 -17.29 20.27
CA ILE A 343 7.03 -17.30 20.22
C ILE A 343 7.51 -16.87 21.61
N GLN A 344 8.18 -17.79 22.30
CA GLN A 344 8.85 -17.43 23.55
C GLN A 344 9.98 -16.46 23.25
N PHE A 345 9.93 -15.29 23.88
CA PHE A 345 11.01 -14.32 23.84
C PHE A 345 12.28 -14.98 24.39
N LYS A 346 13.25 -15.23 23.50
CA LYS A 346 14.61 -15.64 23.89
C LYS A 346 15.49 -14.41 23.82
N LEU A 347 16.02 -13.99 24.97
CA LEU A 347 17.16 -13.07 25.00
C LEU A 347 18.26 -13.72 24.17
N LYS A 348 18.69 -13.09 23.07
CA LYS A 348 19.89 -13.53 22.41
C LYS A 348 21.09 -13.22 23.33
N PRO A 349 22.13 -14.05 23.36
CA PRO A 349 23.37 -13.68 24.02
C PRO A 349 23.87 -12.33 23.49
N TYR A 350 24.42 -11.48 24.35
CA TYR A 350 24.89 -10.13 23.97
C TYR A 350 25.81 -10.11 22.74
N GLY A 351 26.59 -11.18 22.51
CA GLY A 351 27.48 -11.32 21.35
C GLY A 351 26.79 -11.57 20.00
N GLU A 352 25.49 -11.86 19.96
CA GLU A 352 24.72 -12.01 18.72
C GLU A 352 24.03 -10.71 18.25
N TYR A 353 24.18 -9.62 19.03
CA TYR A 353 23.69 -8.29 18.67
C TYR A 353 24.79 -7.39 18.05
N GLN A 354 26.00 -7.92 17.86
CA GLN A 354 27.12 -7.22 17.22
C GLN A 354 27.15 -7.42 15.72
#